data_AF-A0A8T3S8T9-F1
#
_entry.id   AF-A0A8T3S8T9-F1
#
_cell.length_a   1.000
_cell.length_b   1.000
_cell.length_c   1.000
_cell.angle_alpha   90.00
_cell.angle_beta   90.00
_cell.angle_gamma   90.00
#
_symmetry.space_group_name_H-M   'P 1'
#
loop_
_entity.id
_entity.type
_entity.pdbx_description
1 polymer ?
#
loop_
_entity_poly.entity_id
_entity_poly.type
_entity_poly.pdbx_seq_one_letter_code
_entity_poly.pdbx_strand_id
1 'polypeptide(L)' 'SGRSDRQVHALASAIVGELRDEGIRPMGLEGRQSARWVLLDYGTVIVHIFAPEEREYYGLERLWSKAAQVVRIV' A
#
# COMPACT_ATOMS: atom_id res chain seq x y z
N SER A 1 1.64 -3.62 5.46
CA SER A 1 3.11 -3.67 5.33
C SER A 1 3.55 -5.10 5.04
N GLY A 2 4.67 -5.27 4.34
CA GLY A 2 5.33 -6.57 4.15
C GLY A 2 6.64 -6.63 4.92
N ARG A 3 7.05 -7.81 5.39
CA ARG A 3 8.32 -8.02 6.11
C ARG A 3 9.49 -8.40 5.19
N SER A 4 9.22 -8.56 3.90
CA SER A 4 10.21 -8.79 2.85
C SER A 4 9.71 -8.20 1.54
N ASP A 5 10.63 -7.91 0.63
CA ASP A 5 10.31 -7.38 -0.71
C ASP A 5 9.33 -8.31 -1.44
N ARG A 6 9.52 -9.64 -1.30
CA ARG A 6 8.59 -10.64 -1.82
C ARG A 6 7.18 -10.48 -1.26
N GLN A 7 7.05 -10.22 0.04
CA GLN A 7 5.73 -10.02 0.66
C GLN A 7 5.09 -8.71 0.20
N VAL A 8 5.87 -7.63 0.08
CA VAL A 8 5.37 -6.34 -0.44
C VAL A 8 4.87 -6.51 -1.88
N HIS A 9 5.64 -7.16 -2.75
CA HIS A 9 5.21 -7.50 -4.11
C HIS A 9 3.96 -8.38 -4.14
N ALA A 10 3.90 -9.40 -3.29
CA ALA A 10 2.75 -10.31 -3.22
C ALA A 10 1.48 -9.55 -2.81
N LEU A 11 1.56 -8.69 -1.79
CA LEU A 11 0.45 -7.85 -1.35
C LEU A 11 -0.02 -6.91 -2.47
N ALA A 12 0.90 -6.20 -3.11
CA ALA A 12 0.56 -5.31 -4.23
C ALA A 12 -0.10 -6.07 -5.38
N SER A 13 0.41 -7.25 -5.71
CA SER A 13 -0.11 -8.08 -6.79
C SER A 13 -1.47 -8.68 -6.45
N ALA A 14 -1.70 -9.07 -5.19
CA ALA A 14 -2.98 -9.58 -4.72
C ALA A 14 -4.06 -8.50 -4.81
N ILE A 15 -3.80 -7.30 -4.29
CA ILE A 15 -4.76 -6.18 -4.33
C ILE A 15 -5.12 -5.81 -5.77
N VAL A 16 -4.12 -5.69 -6.65
CA VAL A 16 -4.37 -5.38 -8.07
C VAL A 16 -5.10 -6.54 -8.76
N GLY A 17 -4.79 -7.78 -8.41
CA GLY A 17 -5.44 -8.97 -8.96
C GLY A 17 -6.93 -9.04 -8.61
N GLU A 18 -7.25 -8.98 -7.33
CA GLU A 18 -8.63 -9.06 -6.83
C GLU A 18 -9.49 -7.91 -7.38
N LEU A 19 -9.01 -6.67 -7.27
CA LEU A 19 -9.78 -5.51 -7.76
C LEU A 19 -9.94 -5.52 -9.28
N ARG A 20 -8.95 -6.04 -10.02
CA ARG A 20 -9.07 -6.19 -11.47
C ARG A 20 -10.19 -7.16 -11.84
N ASP A 21 -10.37 -8.24 -11.09
CA ASP A 21 -11.41 -9.23 -11.35
C ASP A 21 -12.81 -8.64 -11.06
N GLU A 22 -12.90 -7.57 -10.27
CA GLU A 22 -14.07 -6.71 -10.09
C GLU A 22 -14.18 -5.55 -11.11
N GLY A 23 -13.25 -5.46 -12.07
CA GLY A 23 -13.22 -4.41 -13.10
C GLY A 23 -12.58 -3.09 -12.65
N ILE A 24 -12.01 -3.03 -11.45
CA ILE A 24 -11.38 -1.83 -10.87
C ILE A 24 -9.87 -1.89 -11.12
N ARG A 25 -9.32 -0.83 -11.72
CA ARG A 25 -7.86 -0.73 -11.97
C ARG A 25 -7.29 0.51 -11.27
N PRO A 26 -6.05 0.43 -10.76
CA PRO A 26 -5.38 1.61 -10.24
C PRO A 26 -5.14 2.61 -11.40
N MET A 27 -5.36 3.89 -11.11
CA MET A 27 -4.97 5.01 -11.95
C MET A 27 -3.45 5.16 -12.01
N GLY A 28 -2.77 4.85 -10.91
CA GLY A 28 -1.33 4.92 -10.78
C GLY A 28 -0.76 3.78 -9.93
N LEU A 29 0.41 3.29 -10.33
CA LEU A 29 1.15 2.27 -9.59
C LEU A 29 2.63 2.64 -9.60
N GLU A 30 3.16 2.91 -8.42
CA GLU A 30 4.53 3.41 -8.23
C GLU A 30 5.33 2.52 -7.27
N GLY A 31 6.66 2.52 -7.44
CA GLY A 31 7.60 1.85 -6.53
C GLY A 31 7.54 0.32 -6.54
N ARG A 32 6.75 -0.29 -7.44
CA ARG A 32 6.60 -1.76 -7.50
C ARG A 32 7.92 -2.48 -7.71
N GLN A 33 8.87 -1.94 -8.48
CA GLN A 33 10.14 -2.63 -8.78
C GLN A 33 11.07 -2.73 -7.56
N SER A 34 11.07 -1.72 -6.68
CA SER A 34 11.92 -1.75 -5.47
C SER A 34 11.27 -2.55 -4.34
N ALA A 35 9.93 -2.61 -4.31
CA ALA A 35 9.15 -3.26 -3.25
C ALA A 35 9.46 -2.76 -1.81
N ARG A 36 10.06 -1.57 -1.71
CA ARG A 36 10.34 -0.89 -0.45
C ARG A 36 9.15 -0.03 -0.01
N TRP A 37 8.57 0.69 -0.96
CA TRP A 37 7.31 1.39 -0.82
C TRP A 37 6.56 1.30 -2.14
N VAL A 38 5.41 0.63 -2.12
CA VAL A 38 4.48 0.57 -3.25
C VAL A 38 3.29 1.46 -2.96
N LEU A 39 2.94 2.30 -3.93
CA LEU A 39 1.76 3.16 -3.92
C LEU A 39 0.81 2.70 -5.02
N LEU A 40 -0.44 2.44 -4.65
CA LEU A 40 -1.53 2.18 -5.59
C LEU A 40 -2.56 3.30 -5.45
N ASP A 41 -2.78 4.03 -6.53
CA ASP A 41 -3.73 5.13 -6.58
C ASP A 41 -5.00 4.68 -7.31
N TYR A 42 -6.15 4.71 -6.63
CA TYR A 42 -7.47 4.44 -7.21
C TYR A 42 -8.35 5.70 -7.26
N GLY A 43 -7.76 6.89 -7.09
CA GLY A 43 -8.42 8.20 -7.12
C GLY A 43 -9.14 8.54 -5.82
N THR A 44 -10.01 7.65 -5.32
CA THR A 44 -10.75 7.85 -4.06
C THR A 44 -10.04 7.24 -2.86
N VAL A 45 -9.21 6.23 -3.09
CA VAL A 45 -8.43 5.51 -2.08
C VAL A 45 -7.00 5.35 -2.58
N ILE A 46 -6.03 5.67 -1.71
CA ILE A 46 -4.61 5.42 -1.97
C ILE A 46 -4.12 4.35 -1.00
N VAL A 47 -3.55 3.27 -1.55
CA VAL A 47 -3.00 2.17 -0.76
C VAL A 47 -1.49 2.32 -0.67
N HIS A 48 -0.98 2.35 0.56
CA HIS A 48 0.45 2.40 0.86
C HIS A 48 0.91 1.04 1.41
N ILE A 49 1.85 0.41 0.71
CA ILE A 49 2.45 -0.86 1.15
C ILE A 49 3.94 -0.64 1.39
N PHE A 50 4.30 -0.58 2.67
CA PHE A 50 5.67 -0.37 3.11
C PHE A 50 6.37 -1.67 3.52
N ALA A 51 7.66 -1.75 3.22
CA ALA A 51 8.62 -2.53 4.00
C ALA A 51 8.87 -1.84 5.37
N PRO A 52 9.38 -2.55 6.39
CA PRO A 52 9.38 -2.04 7.76
C PRO A 52 10.24 -0.78 7.93
N GLU A 53 11.40 -0.76 7.29
CA GLU A 53 12.37 0.35 7.37
C GLU A 53 11.81 1.64 6.76
N GLU A 54 11.19 1.56 5.57
CA GLU A 54 10.55 2.72 4.92
C GLU A 54 9.36 3.22 5.72
N ARG A 55 8.57 2.32 6.31
CA ARG A 55 7.44 2.72 7.14
C ARG A 55 7.89 3.59 8.32
N GLU A 56 8.97 3.17 8.98
CA GLU A 56 9.55 3.92 10.09
C GLU A 56 10.16 5.24 9.63
N TYR A 57 10.91 5.22 8.52
CA TYR A 57 11.55 6.41 7.96
C TYR A 57 10.54 7.50 7.54
N TYR A 58 9.50 7.13 6.79
CA TYR A 58 8.50 8.09 6.31
C TYR A 58 7.46 8.44 7.37
N GLY A 59 7.13 7.51 8.28
CA GLY A 59 6.29 7.77 9.45
C GLY A 59 4.93 8.40 9.15
N LEU A 60 4.27 7.99 8.05
CA LEU A 60 3.01 8.58 7.62
C LEU A 60 1.90 8.49 8.68
N GLU A 61 1.96 7.51 9.58
CA GLU A 61 1.04 7.41 10.72
C GLU A 61 1.06 8.65 11.60
N ARG A 62 2.22 9.31 11.72
CA ARG A 62 2.33 10.56 12.48
C ARG A 62 1.65 11.71 11.73
N LEU A 63 1.85 11.78 10.41
CA LEU A 63 1.22 12.77 9.54
C LEU A 63 -0.31 12.68 9.61
N TRP A 64 -0.84 11.46 9.59
CA TRP A 64 -2.28 11.17 9.62
C TRP A 64 -2.85 10.96 11.03
N SER A 65 -2.11 11.31 12.08
CA SER A 65 -2.49 11.04 13.49
C SER A 65 -3.84 11.64 13.91
N LYS A 66 -4.30 12.70 13.23
CA LYS A 66 -5.58 13.36 13.49
C LYS A 66 -6.73 12.85 12.61
N ALA A 67 -6.45 11.98 11.64
CA ALA A 67 -7.48 11.40 10.78
C ALA A 67 -8.27 10.33 11.53
N ALA A 68 -9.57 10.21 11.21
CA ALA A 68 -10.40 9.15 11.76
C ALA A 68 -9.94 7.79 11.24
N GLN A 69 -9.58 6.88 12.14
CA GLN A 69 -9.23 5.50 11.77
C GLN A 69 -10.51 4.71 11.51
N VAL A 70 -10.77 4.38 10.25
CA VAL A 70 -11.98 3.65 9.84
C VAL A 70 -11.91 2.17 10.25
N VAL A 71 -10.76 1.51 10.04
CA VAL A 71 -10.54 0.09 10.39
C VAL A 71 -9.08 -0.12 10.80
N ARG A 72 -8.85 -1.03 11.76
CA ARG A 72 -7.52 -1.60 12.06
C ARG A 72 -7.64 -3.10 12.21
N ILE A 73 -6.85 -3.82 11.41
CA ILE A 73 -6.74 -5.28 11.46
C ILE A 73 -5.44 -5.62 12.17
N VAL A 74 -5.51 -6.43 13.22
CA VAL A 74 -4.38 -6.92 14.04
C VAL A 74 -4.01 -8.35 13.69
#